data_AF-U6E1C2-F1
#
_entry.id   AF-U6E1C2-F1
#
_cell.length_a   1.000
_cell.length_b   1.000
_cell.length_c   1.000
_cell.angle_alpha   90.00
_cell.angle_beta   90.00
_cell.angle_gamma   90.00
#
_symmetry.space_group_name_H-M   'P 1'
#
loop_
_entity.id
_entity.type
_entity.pdbx_description
1 polymer ?
#
loop_
_entity_poly.entity_id
_entity_poly.type
_entity_poly.pdbx_seq_one_letter_code
_entity_poly.pdbx_strand_id
1 'polypeptide(L)'
;ETFNLYYMESDDDHGVKFREHQFTKIDTIAADESFTQMDLGDRILKLNTEVREVGPVNKKGFYLAFQDVGACVALVSVRVYFKKCPFTVKNLAMFPDTVPMDSQSLVEVRGSCVNNSKEEDPPRMYCSTEGEWLVPIGKCSCNAGYEERGFMCQACRPGFYKAADGNMKCAKCPPH
;
A
#
# COMPACT_ATOMS: atom_id res chain seq x y z
N GLU A 1 -9.37 -14.64 29.47
CA GLU A 1 -10.10 -13.92 28.40
C GLU A 1 -9.22 -13.85 27.17
N THR A 2 -8.93 -15.00 26.59
CA THR A 2 -8.00 -15.08 25.45
C THR A 2 -8.51 -16.10 24.46
N PHE A 3 -8.13 -15.93 23.20
CA PHE A 3 -8.30 -16.92 22.15
C PHE A 3 -7.03 -16.97 21.30
N ASN A 4 -6.81 -18.06 20.60
CA ASN A 4 -5.66 -18.21 19.72
C ASN A 4 -6.06 -17.91 18.27
N LEU A 5 -5.21 -17.16 17.56
CA LEU A 5 -5.35 -16.89 16.13
C LEU A 5 -4.38 -17.78 15.35
N TYR A 6 -4.86 -18.38 14.27
CA TYR A 6 -4.10 -19.29 13.41
C TYR A 6 -4.28 -18.95 11.93
N TYR A 7 -3.32 -19.37 11.11
CA TYR A 7 -3.44 -19.34 9.65
C TYR A 7 -2.92 -20.62 8.99
N MET A 8 -3.37 -20.85 7.75
CA MET A 8 -2.89 -21.92 6.89
C MET A 8 -2.96 -21.48 5.43
N GLU A 9 -1.85 -21.57 4.71
CA GLU A 9 -1.80 -21.30 3.27
C GLU A 9 -2.29 -22.48 2.43
N SER A 10 -3.07 -22.20 1.39
CA SER A 10 -3.61 -23.19 0.44
C SER A 10 -3.60 -22.68 -0.99
N ASP A 11 -3.38 -23.58 -1.95
CA ASP A 11 -3.61 -23.33 -3.38
C ASP A 11 -4.99 -23.79 -3.85
N ASP A 12 -5.74 -24.47 -2.98
CA ASP A 12 -7.09 -25.00 -3.24
C ASP A 12 -8.16 -24.07 -2.65
N ASP A 13 -9.10 -23.68 -3.52
CA ASP A 13 -10.22 -22.79 -3.23
C ASP A 13 -11.43 -23.54 -2.65
N HIS A 14 -11.49 -24.88 -2.75
CA HIS A 14 -12.65 -25.66 -2.34
C HIS A 14 -12.37 -26.60 -1.16
N GLY A 15 -13.07 -26.35 -0.05
CA GLY A 15 -13.44 -27.41 0.90
C GLY A 15 -12.26 -28.16 1.52
N VAL A 16 -11.25 -27.43 1.99
CA VAL A 16 -10.20 -28.05 2.81
C VAL A 16 -10.88 -28.66 4.04
N LYS A 17 -10.84 -29.99 4.17
CA LYS A 17 -11.26 -30.66 5.42
C LYS A 17 -10.44 -30.05 6.55
N PHE A 18 -11.11 -29.40 7.50
CA PHE A 18 -10.44 -28.75 8.63
C PHE A 18 -9.55 -29.76 9.35
N ARG A 19 -8.26 -29.43 9.43
CA ARG A 19 -7.22 -30.25 10.06
C ARG A 19 -6.36 -29.35 10.92
N GLU A 20 -6.61 -29.38 12.22
CA GLU A 20 -5.95 -28.49 13.20
C GLU A 20 -4.43 -28.47 13.07
N HIS A 21 -3.79 -29.62 12.83
CA HIS A 21 -2.34 -29.75 12.70
C HIS A 21 -1.73 -29.01 11.49
N GLN A 22 -2.54 -28.60 10.51
CA GLN A 22 -2.08 -27.86 9.34
C GLN A 22 -2.05 -26.35 9.57
N PHE A 23 -2.67 -25.89 10.66
CA PHE A 23 -2.72 -24.48 11.02
C PHE A 23 -1.52 -24.09 11.87
N THR A 24 -0.87 -23.00 11.49
CA THR A 24 0.22 -22.39 12.25
C THR A 24 -0.34 -21.30 13.16
N LYS A 25 0.06 -21.32 14.43
CA LYS A 25 -0.36 -20.30 15.41
C LYS A 25 0.30 -18.97 15.06
N ILE A 26 -0.52 -17.92 14.93
CA ILE A 26 -0.07 -16.53 14.78
C ILE A 26 0.25 -15.98 16.17
N ASP A 27 -0.76 -15.92 17.03
CA ASP A 27 -0.62 -15.37 18.38
C ASP A 27 -1.76 -15.82 19.31
N THR A 28 -1.60 -15.56 20.60
CA THR A 28 -2.67 -15.59 21.59
C THR A 28 -3.21 -14.17 21.76
N ILE A 29 -4.45 -13.94 21.36
CA ILE A 29 -5.09 -12.64 21.44
C ILE A 29 -5.74 -12.49 22.82
N ALA A 30 -5.41 -11.41 23.50
CA ALA A 30 -6.03 -10.98 24.75
C ALA A 30 -6.86 -9.72 24.51
N ALA A 31 -7.78 -9.44 25.43
CA ALA A 31 -8.48 -8.17 25.48
C ALA A 31 -7.64 -7.14 26.24
N ASP A 32 -7.52 -5.92 25.72
CA ASP A 32 -6.96 -4.78 26.45
C ASP A 32 -7.90 -4.36 27.59
N GLU A 33 -9.20 -4.36 27.33
CA GLU A 33 -10.25 -4.12 28.33
C GLU A 33 -11.26 -5.26 28.36
N SER A 34 -11.58 -5.72 29.58
CA SER A 34 -12.62 -6.71 29.80
C SER A 34 -13.95 -6.09 30.21
N PHE A 35 -15.03 -6.76 29.83
CA PHE A 35 -16.37 -6.39 30.22
C PHE A 35 -16.62 -6.77 31.68
N THR A 36 -17.12 -5.82 32.45
CA THR A 36 -17.58 -6.05 33.82
C THR A 36 -19.11 -6.07 33.88
N GLN A 37 -19.65 -6.61 34.97
CA GLN A 37 -21.09 -6.67 35.18
C GLN A 37 -21.75 -5.28 35.29
N MET A 38 -20.97 -4.24 35.63
CA MET A 38 -21.42 -2.84 35.65
C MET A 38 -21.60 -2.27 34.24
N ASP A 39 -20.71 -2.62 33.30
CA ASP A 39 -20.76 -2.15 31.91
C ASP A 39 -22.05 -2.61 31.19
N LEU A 40 -22.57 -3.79 31.56
CA LEU A 40 -23.85 -4.32 31.10
C LEU A 40 -25.05 -3.50 31.61
N GLY A 41 -24.97 -2.96 32.83
CA GLY A 41 -26.00 -2.09 33.40
C GLY A 41 -26.07 -0.74 32.71
N ASP A 42 -24.90 -0.19 32.34
CA ASP A 42 -24.76 1.11 31.68
C ASP A 42 -24.84 1.04 30.15
N ARG A 43 -25.01 -0.17 29.58
CA ARG A 43 -25.02 -0.44 28.12
C ARG A 43 -23.75 0.01 27.41
N ILE A 44 -22.62 -0.02 28.11
CA ILE A 44 -21.32 0.35 27.56
C ILE A 44 -20.73 -0.86 26.83
N LEU A 45 -20.41 -0.67 25.54
CA LEU A 45 -19.72 -1.67 24.73
C LEU A 45 -18.22 -1.40 24.73
N LYS A 46 -17.42 -2.34 25.24
CA LYS A 46 -15.95 -2.31 25.19
C LYS A 46 -15.44 -3.14 24.02
N LEU A 47 -15.12 -2.47 22.92
CA LEU A 47 -14.65 -3.13 21.70
C LEU A 47 -13.12 -3.11 21.64
N ASN A 48 -12.50 -4.28 21.81
CA ASN A 48 -11.06 -4.46 21.63
C ASN A 48 -10.73 -4.59 20.14
N THR A 49 -9.65 -3.94 19.71
CA THR A 49 -9.15 -4.02 18.32
C THR A 49 -7.70 -4.48 18.32
N GLU A 50 -7.46 -5.70 17.82
CA GLU A 50 -6.14 -6.32 17.79
C GLU A 50 -5.69 -6.50 16.33
N VAL A 51 -4.46 -6.07 16.04
CA VAL A 51 -3.86 -6.17 14.70
C VAL A 51 -2.65 -7.08 14.77
N ARG A 52 -2.59 -8.07 13.87
CA ARG A 52 -1.45 -8.98 13.72
C ARG A 52 -1.10 -9.14 12.25
N GLU A 53 0.19 -9.28 11.98
CA GLU A 53 0.72 -9.52 10.65
C GLU A 53 0.77 -11.03 10.36
N VAL A 54 0.54 -11.39 9.10
CA VAL A 54 0.58 -12.77 8.61
C VAL A 54 1.41 -12.78 7.34
N GLY A 55 2.43 -13.65 7.28
CA GLY A 55 3.21 -13.86 6.06
C GLY A 55 4.72 -13.97 6.29
N PRO A 56 5.50 -14.04 5.21
CA PRO A 56 5.10 -13.86 3.81
C PRO A 56 4.19 -14.98 3.28
N VAL A 57 3.12 -14.62 2.56
CA VAL A 57 2.17 -15.58 1.94
C VAL A 57 2.65 -15.91 0.52
N ASN A 58 2.88 -17.18 0.24
CA ASN A 58 3.46 -17.68 -1.00
C ASN A 58 2.52 -18.56 -1.83
N LYS A 59 1.40 -19.02 -1.26
CA LYS A 59 0.34 -19.73 -1.99
C LYS A 59 -0.74 -18.80 -2.50
N LYS A 60 -1.66 -19.33 -3.31
CA LYS A 60 -2.78 -18.54 -3.89
C LYS A 60 -3.70 -17.91 -2.85
N GLY A 61 -3.83 -18.52 -1.68
CA GLY A 61 -4.66 -17.99 -0.60
C GLY A 61 -4.30 -18.58 0.75
N PHE A 62 -5.07 -18.18 1.77
CA PHE A 62 -4.92 -18.68 3.12
C PHE A 62 -6.26 -18.66 3.86
N TYR A 63 -6.35 -19.51 4.89
CA TYR A 63 -7.46 -19.58 5.82
C TYR A 63 -7.02 -19.00 7.16
N LEU A 64 -7.93 -18.28 7.84
CA LEU A 64 -7.77 -17.89 9.24
C LEU A 64 -8.64 -18.77 10.12
N ALA A 65 -8.12 -19.15 11.28
CA ALA A 65 -8.86 -19.90 12.28
C ALA A 65 -8.72 -19.27 13.68
N PHE A 66 -9.80 -19.33 14.45
CA PHE A 66 -9.91 -18.77 15.78
C PHE A 66 -10.22 -19.93 16.73
N GLN A 67 -9.32 -20.19 17.68
CA GLN A 67 -9.49 -21.25 18.66
C GLN A 67 -9.76 -20.62 20.03
N ASP A 68 -10.97 -20.83 20.53
CA ASP A 68 -11.31 -20.54 21.90
C ASP A 68 -10.90 -21.70 22.82
N VAL A 69 -10.37 -21.37 23.99
CA VAL A 69 -9.93 -22.32 25.03
C VAL A 69 -10.77 -22.21 26.30
N GLY A 70 -11.98 -21.63 26.21
CA GLY A 70 -12.93 -21.49 27.30
C GLY A 70 -13.11 -20.06 27.79
N ALA A 71 -12.93 -19.06 26.93
CA ALA A 71 -13.15 -17.66 27.24
C ALA A 71 -14.56 -17.20 26.81
N CYS A 72 -15.09 -16.17 27.47
CA CYS A 72 -16.32 -15.51 27.04
C CYS A 72 -15.96 -14.43 26.01
N VAL A 73 -16.01 -14.76 24.72
CA VAL A 73 -15.57 -13.88 23.62
C VAL A 73 -16.66 -13.76 22.57
N ALA A 74 -16.84 -12.56 22.02
CA ALA A 74 -17.66 -12.30 20.84
C ALA A 74 -16.79 -11.67 19.73
N LEU A 75 -16.67 -12.35 18.59
CA LEU A 75 -16.00 -11.81 17.41
C LEU A 75 -16.95 -10.89 16.65
N VAL A 76 -16.70 -9.58 16.70
CA VAL A 76 -17.56 -8.56 16.08
C VAL A 76 -17.22 -8.31 14.61
N SER A 77 -15.93 -8.24 14.27
CA SER A 77 -15.46 -7.97 12.91
C SER A 77 -14.08 -8.56 12.69
N VAL A 78 -13.86 -9.15 11.52
CA VAL A 78 -12.55 -9.60 11.05
C VAL A 78 -12.27 -8.89 9.74
N ARG A 79 -11.18 -8.11 9.70
CA ARG A 79 -10.75 -7.40 8.48
C ARG A 79 -9.33 -7.84 8.13
N VAL A 80 -9.20 -8.43 6.95
CA VAL A 80 -7.91 -8.81 6.36
C VAL A 80 -7.58 -7.80 5.27
N TYR A 81 -6.35 -7.27 5.27
CA TYR A 81 -5.86 -6.34 4.27
C TYR A 81 -4.36 -6.46 4.11
N PHE A 82 -3.83 -5.96 2.99
CA PHE A 82 -2.41 -5.76 2.77
C PHE A 82 -2.15 -4.27 2.50
N LYS A 83 -0.91 -3.83 2.76
CA LYS A 83 -0.48 -2.47 2.47
C LYS A 83 0.19 -2.42 1.10
N LYS A 84 0.01 -1.32 0.38
CA LYS A 84 0.68 -1.05 -0.90
C LYS A 84 0.96 0.44 -1.02
N CYS A 85 2.05 0.79 -1.68
CA CYS A 85 2.29 2.15 -2.14
C CYS A 85 1.46 2.39 -3.40
N PRO A 86 0.52 3.35 -3.41
CA PRO A 86 -0.38 3.57 -4.55
C PRO A 86 0.34 4.24 -5.72
N PHE A 87 -0.20 4.08 -6.92
CA PHE A 87 0.27 4.76 -8.11
C PHE A 87 0.38 6.28 -7.87
N THR A 88 1.52 6.87 -8.22
CA THR A 88 1.74 8.30 -8.07
C THR A 88 2.63 8.85 -9.17
N VAL A 89 2.61 10.18 -9.34
CA VAL A 89 3.50 10.89 -10.26
C VAL A 89 4.28 11.94 -9.46
N LYS A 90 5.60 11.86 -9.50
CA LYS A 90 6.52 12.80 -8.84
C LYS A 90 7.65 13.15 -9.78
N ASN A 91 8.00 14.43 -9.84
CA ASN A 91 9.07 14.95 -10.71
C ASN A 91 8.94 14.48 -12.18
N LEU A 92 7.70 14.49 -12.70
CA LEU A 92 7.34 14.00 -14.05
C LEU A 92 7.69 12.52 -14.32
N ALA A 93 7.87 11.73 -13.27
CA ALA A 93 8.00 10.28 -13.34
C ALA A 93 6.80 9.59 -12.67
N MET A 94 6.28 8.55 -13.33
CA MET A 94 5.22 7.68 -12.84
C MET A 94 5.81 6.53 -12.03
N PHE A 95 5.22 6.26 -10.88
CA PHE A 95 5.58 5.15 -10.00
C PHE A 95 4.35 4.24 -9.86
N PRO A 96 4.45 2.95 -10.22
CA PRO A 96 3.31 2.03 -10.22
C PRO A 96 2.89 1.62 -8.80
N ASP A 97 1.68 1.08 -8.68
CA ASP A 97 1.24 0.37 -7.47
C ASP A 97 2.29 -0.69 -7.08
N THR A 98 2.83 -0.60 -5.86
CA THR A 98 3.91 -1.49 -5.39
C THR A 98 3.53 -2.08 -4.04
N VAL A 99 3.64 -3.41 -3.90
CA VAL A 99 3.43 -4.12 -2.63
C VAL A 99 4.79 -4.44 -2.02
N PRO A 100 5.11 -4.01 -0.79
CA PRO A 100 6.32 -4.40 -0.10
C PRO A 100 6.26 -5.90 0.23
N MET A 101 7.19 -6.69 -0.31
CA MET A 101 7.19 -8.16 -0.17
C MET A 101 7.78 -8.62 1.16
N ASP A 102 8.76 -7.89 1.70
CA ASP A 102 9.45 -8.25 2.95
C ASP A 102 9.15 -7.23 4.05
N SER A 103 8.93 -7.72 5.28
CA SER A 103 8.58 -6.89 6.45
C SER A 103 9.73 -6.01 6.98
N GLN A 104 10.92 -6.09 6.39
CA GLN A 104 12.12 -5.40 6.88
C GLN A 104 12.80 -4.50 5.84
N SER A 105 12.39 -4.51 4.58
CA SER A 105 13.11 -3.82 3.51
C SER A 105 12.29 -2.72 2.84
N LEU A 106 12.97 -1.61 2.53
CA LEU A 106 12.47 -0.59 1.64
C LEU A 106 12.60 -1.08 0.20
N VAL A 107 11.48 -1.13 -0.53
CA VAL A 107 11.51 -1.57 -1.93
C VAL A 107 11.87 -0.38 -2.82
N GLU A 108 13.04 -0.44 -3.48
CA GLU A 108 13.42 0.54 -4.49
C GLU A 108 12.58 0.35 -5.76
N VAL A 109 11.93 1.41 -6.21
CA VAL A 109 11.09 1.44 -7.39
C VAL A 109 11.62 2.49 -8.37
N ARG A 110 12.01 2.03 -9.56
CA ARG A 110 12.38 2.92 -10.67
C ARG A 110 11.13 3.48 -11.32
N GLY A 111 11.05 4.80 -11.39
CA GLY A 111 9.97 5.52 -12.07
C GLY A 111 10.13 5.48 -13.58
N SER A 112 9.03 5.70 -14.29
CA SER A 112 9.01 5.87 -15.75
C SER A 112 8.57 7.29 -16.10
N CYS A 113 9.33 7.99 -16.93
CA CYS A 113 8.97 9.34 -17.36
C CYS A 113 7.58 9.38 -18.01
N VAL A 114 6.80 10.43 -17.71
CA VAL A 114 5.49 10.65 -18.32
C VAL A 114 5.60 10.87 -19.83
N ASN A 115 4.51 10.72 -20.56
CA ASN A 115 4.49 10.96 -22.00
C ASN A 115 5.03 12.36 -22.36
N ASN A 116 5.81 12.43 -23.43
CA ASN A 116 6.49 13.65 -23.91
C ASN A 116 7.48 14.26 -22.91
N SER A 117 8.11 13.42 -22.11
CA SER A 117 9.22 13.79 -21.24
C SER A 117 10.39 12.81 -21.40
N LYS A 118 11.56 13.23 -20.92
CA LYS A 118 12.81 12.49 -20.99
C LYS A 118 13.49 12.47 -19.64
N GLU A 119 14.20 11.38 -19.36
CA GLU A 119 15.01 11.23 -18.14
C GLU A 119 16.13 12.29 -18.14
N GLU A 120 16.15 13.14 -17.12
CA GLU A 120 17.28 14.03 -16.83
C GLU A 120 18.21 13.31 -15.85
N ASP A 121 17.63 12.80 -14.76
CA ASP A 121 18.28 11.92 -13.79
C ASP A 121 17.38 10.70 -13.53
N PRO A 122 17.93 9.49 -13.37
CA PRO A 122 17.15 8.27 -13.17
C PRO A 122 16.14 8.39 -12.00
N PRO A 123 14.81 8.45 -12.27
CA PRO A 123 13.82 8.67 -11.24
C PRO A 123 13.60 7.41 -10.40
N ARG A 124 13.67 7.54 -9.08
CA ARG A 124 13.56 6.44 -8.13
C ARG A 124 12.85 6.88 -6.85
N MET A 125 12.12 5.95 -6.24
CA MET A 125 11.45 6.12 -4.95
C MET A 125 11.57 4.82 -4.15
N TYR A 126 11.35 4.91 -2.84
CA TYR A 126 11.33 3.75 -1.94
C TYR A 126 9.94 3.57 -1.36
N CYS A 127 9.38 2.38 -1.51
CA CYS A 127 8.11 1.99 -0.91
C CYS A 127 8.35 1.32 0.45
N SER A 128 7.72 1.83 1.52
CA SER A 128 7.82 1.28 2.86
C SER A 128 6.81 0.15 3.12
N THR A 129 7.07 -0.66 4.14
CA THR A 129 6.15 -1.69 4.64
C THR A 129 4.81 -1.11 5.12
N GLU A 130 4.79 0.16 5.47
CA GLU A 130 3.58 0.91 5.83
C GLU A 130 2.73 1.33 4.62
N GLY A 131 3.18 1.06 3.39
CA GLY A 131 2.49 1.50 2.17
C GLY A 131 2.75 2.97 1.83
N GLU A 132 3.80 3.56 2.40
CA GLU A 132 4.15 4.97 2.20
C GLU A 132 5.33 5.13 1.24
N TRP A 133 5.21 6.10 0.35
CA TRP A 133 6.28 6.51 -0.55
C TRP A 133 7.26 7.45 0.15
N LEU A 134 8.55 7.10 0.12
CA LEU A 134 9.61 7.95 0.65
C LEU A 134 10.14 8.94 -0.41
N VAL A 135 11.22 9.66 -0.09
CA VAL A 135 11.77 10.78 -0.87
C VAL A 135 12.05 10.39 -2.32
N PRO A 136 11.55 11.15 -3.32
CA PRO A 136 11.88 10.94 -4.72
C PRO A 136 13.30 11.42 -5.05
N ILE A 137 14.03 10.59 -5.79
CA ILE A 137 15.37 10.85 -6.31
C ILE A 137 15.29 10.89 -7.83
N GLY A 138 15.99 11.84 -8.45
CA GLY A 138 15.95 12.01 -9.90
C GLY A 138 14.64 12.64 -10.40
N LYS A 139 14.59 12.88 -11.71
CA LYS A 139 13.50 13.62 -12.35
C LYS A 139 13.49 13.42 -13.87
N CYS A 140 12.31 13.65 -14.44
CA CYS A 140 12.14 13.78 -15.87
C CYS A 140 11.93 15.24 -16.23
N SER A 141 12.21 15.56 -17.49
CA SER A 141 11.98 16.89 -18.06
C SER A 141 11.11 16.83 -19.31
N CYS A 142 10.21 17.79 -19.50
CA CYS A 142 9.37 17.82 -20.68
C CYS A 142 10.21 18.06 -21.94
N ASN A 143 9.89 17.34 -23.01
CA ASN A 143 10.54 17.48 -24.32
C ASN A 143 10.36 18.90 -24.89
N ALA A 144 11.19 19.26 -25.87
CA ALA A 144 10.98 20.45 -26.70
C ALA A 144 9.54 20.50 -27.25
N GLY A 145 8.92 21.68 -27.20
CA GLY A 145 7.52 21.90 -27.56
C GLY A 145 6.49 21.49 -26.51
N TYR A 146 6.90 20.98 -25.33
CA TYR A 146 6.00 20.62 -24.23
C TYR A 146 6.35 21.32 -22.92
N GLU A 147 5.37 21.81 -22.17
CA GLU A 147 5.55 22.38 -20.83
C GLU A 147 4.93 21.51 -19.74
N GLU A 148 5.49 21.60 -18.54
CA GLU A 148 4.95 20.96 -17.36
C GLU A 148 3.65 21.66 -16.93
N ARG A 149 2.57 20.90 -16.86
CA ARG A 149 1.28 21.36 -16.35
C ARG A 149 0.69 20.34 -15.40
N GLY A 150 0.88 20.56 -14.10
CA GLY A 150 0.52 19.60 -13.07
C GLY A 150 1.49 18.41 -13.13
N PHE A 151 0.98 17.22 -13.38
CA PHE A 151 1.77 15.97 -13.42
C PHE A 151 2.02 15.45 -14.84
N MET A 152 1.90 16.31 -15.85
CA MET A 152 1.97 15.92 -17.27
C MET A 152 2.74 16.95 -18.08
N CYS A 153 3.32 16.50 -19.19
CA CYS A 153 3.88 17.37 -20.23
C CYS A 153 2.82 17.61 -21.31
N GLN A 154 2.38 18.86 -21.44
CA GLN A 154 1.40 19.27 -22.44
C GLN A 154 2.06 20.08 -23.55
N ALA A 155 1.62 19.90 -24.79
CA ALA A 155 2.13 20.66 -25.92
C ALA A 155 1.92 22.17 -25.68
N CYS A 156 2.88 22.98 -26.10
CA CYS A 156 2.76 24.43 -26.08
C CYS A 156 1.49 24.86 -26.83
N ARG A 157 0.77 25.83 -26.25
CA ARG A 157 -0.40 26.40 -26.90
C ARG A 157 0.00 27.14 -28.19
N PRO A 158 -0.91 27.27 -29.17
CA PRO A 158 -0.66 28.09 -30.35
C PRO A 158 -0.18 29.50 -29.97
N GLY A 159 0.88 29.97 -30.63
CA GLY A 159 1.54 31.26 -30.31
C GLY A 159 2.59 31.18 -29.20
N PHE A 160 2.89 29.98 -28.70
CA PHE A 160 3.97 29.72 -27.75
C PHE A 160 4.89 28.62 -28.27
N TYR A 161 6.15 28.65 -27.83
CA TYR A 161 7.16 27.68 -28.21
C TYR A 161 8.08 27.34 -27.04
N LYS A 162 8.79 26.23 -27.17
CA LYS A 162 9.87 25.82 -26.26
C LYS A 162 10.91 25.05 -27.05
N ALA A 163 12.10 25.61 -27.18
CA ALA A 163 13.11 25.13 -28.13
C ALA A 163 13.95 23.95 -27.62
N ALA A 164 14.10 23.80 -26.30
CA ALA A 164 14.94 22.77 -25.69
C ALA A 164 14.14 21.96 -24.67
N ASP A 165 14.62 20.76 -24.36
CA ASP A 165 14.10 19.94 -23.25
C ASP A 165 14.28 20.68 -21.91
N GLY A 166 13.42 20.40 -20.93
CA GLY A 166 13.48 21.04 -19.61
C GLY A 166 12.10 21.20 -18.97
N ASN A 167 12.03 21.82 -17.80
CA ASN A 167 10.75 22.12 -17.12
C ASN A 167 10.39 23.61 -17.17
N MET A 168 11.03 24.36 -18.06
CA MET A 168 10.61 25.73 -18.37
C MET A 168 9.24 25.76 -19.06
N LYS A 169 8.46 26.78 -18.75
CA LYS A 169 7.19 27.06 -19.41
C LYS A 169 7.41 27.48 -20.86
N CYS A 170 6.42 27.28 -21.71
CA CYS A 170 6.49 27.75 -23.08
C CYS A 170 6.54 29.29 -23.09
N ALA A 171 7.41 29.84 -23.96
CA ALA A 171 7.55 31.27 -24.16
C ALA A 171 6.64 31.72 -25.31
N LYS A 172 6.12 32.95 -25.24
CA LYS A 172 5.37 33.54 -26.35
C LYS A 172 6.29 33.68 -27.56
N CYS A 173 5.80 33.38 -28.76
CA CYS A 173 6.57 33.59 -29.98
C CYS A 173 7.00 35.07 -30.10
N PRO A 174 8.26 35.33 -30.47
CA PRO A 174 8.74 36.69 -30.68
C PRO A 174 8.02 37.34 -31.88
N PRO A 175 8.02 38.68 -31.96
CA PRO A 175 7.55 39.38 -33.13
C PRO A 175 8.53 39.18 -34.30
N HIS A 176 7.99 38.69 -35.42
CA HIS A 176 8.70 38.44 -36.69
C HIS A 176 9.88 37.47 -36.56
#